data_AF-A0A0D2ZXA0-F1
#
_entry.id   AF-A0A0D2ZXA0-F1
#
_cell.length_a   1.000
_cell.length_b   1.000
_cell.length_c   1.000
_cell.angle_alpha   90.00
_cell.angle_beta   90.00
_cell.angle_gamma   90.00
#
_symmetry.space_group_name_H-M   'P 1'
#
loop_
_entity.id
_entity.type
_entity.pdbx_description
1 polymer ?
#
loop_
_entity_poly.entity_id
_entity_poly.type
_entity_poly.pdbx_seq_one_letter_code
_entity_poly.pdbx_strand_id
1 'polypeptide(L)'
;AYPIFAQQNYENPREATGRIVCANCHLASKPVDIEVPQAVLPDTVFEAVVKIPYDMQLKQVLANEKGGYEITIVDASNERQVIDIIPRGLELLVSEGESIKLDQPLTSNPNVGGFGQGDAEIVLQDPLRVQGLLFFLGSVVLAQIFLVLKKKQFEKVQLSEMNF
;
A
#
# COMPACT_ATOMS: atom_id res chain seq x y z
N ALA A 1 -0.23 18.80 -2.04
CA ALA A 1 0.22 18.51 -0.66
C ALA A 1 1.55 17.77 -0.69
N TYR A 2 2.50 18.13 0.18
CA TYR A 2 3.88 17.65 0.17
C TYR A 2 4.25 16.97 1.51
N PRO A 3 5.28 16.11 1.57
CA PRO A 3 5.71 15.46 2.81
C PRO A 3 6.01 16.42 3.96
N ILE A 4 6.51 17.63 3.67
CA ILE A 4 6.76 18.67 4.69
C ILE A 4 5.49 19.06 5.45
N PHE A 5 4.32 19.03 4.81
CA PHE A 5 3.06 19.32 5.51
C PHE A 5 2.68 18.21 6.48
N ALA A 6 3.03 16.95 6.19
CA ALA A 6 2.82 15.87 7.14
C ALA A 6 3.73 16.06 8.37
N GLN A 7 5.00 16.42 8.17
CA GLN A 7 5.96 16.68 9.24
C GLN A 7 5.58 17.86 10.13
N GLN A 8 4.98 18.91 9.56
CA GLN A 8 4.60 20.12 10.29
C GLN A 8 3.29 19.96 11.07
N ASN A 9 2.34 19.17 10.57
CA ASN A 9 0.98 19.09 11.14
C ASN A 9 0.73 17.82 11.97
N TYR A 10 1.61 16.82 11.88
CA TYR A 10 1.44 15.55 12.59
C TYR A 10 2.74 15.15 13.28
N GLU A 11 2.64 14.77 14.55
CA GLU A 11 3.76 14.24 15.32
C GLU A 11 4.21 12.87 14.80
N ASN A 12 3.25 12.01 14.42
CA ASN A 12 3.50 10.69 13.83
C ASN A 12 2.80 10.59 12.47
N PRO A 13 3.50 10.18 11.40
CA PRO A 13 2.89 10.01 10.08
C PRO A 13 1.91 8.83 9.97
N ARG A 14 1.89 7.90 10.95
CA ARG A 14 0.97 6.76 11.00
C ARG A 14 0.07 6.87 12.22
N GLU A 15 -1.25 6.88 11.98
CA GLU A 15 -2.27 6.87 13.01
C GLU A 15 -2.35 5.50 13.70
N ALA A 16 -2.98 5.43 14.89
CA ALA A 16 -3.17 4.18 15.63
C ALA A 16 -4.02 3.14 14.86
N THR A 17 -4.82 3.59 13.90
CA THR A 17 -5.58 2.75 12.95
C THR A 17 -4.69 2.09 11.89
N GLY A 18 -3.42 2.50 11.79
CA GLY A 18 -2.48 2.09 10.76
C GLY A 18 -2.55 2.92 9.47
N ARG A 19 -3.46 3.90 9.38
CA ARG A 19 -3.61 4.83 8.24
C ARG A 19 -2.50 5.88 8.24
N ILE A 20 -1.97 6.19 7.05
CA ILE A 20 -1.00 7.28 6.86
C ILE A 20 -1.70 8.63 6.66
N VAL A 21 -1.20 9.66 7.35
CA VAL A 21 -1.81 11.01 7.38
C VAL A 21 -1.87 11.71 6.02
N CYS A 22 -1.06 11.27 5.05
CA CYS A 22 -1.11 11.74 3.66
C CYS A 22 -2.51 11.55 3.04
N ALA A 23 -3.24 10.51 3.45
CA ALA A 23 -4.59 10.20 3.00
C ALA A 23 -5.66 11.19 3.50
N ASN A 24 -5.31 12.12 4.40
CA ASN A 24 -6.24 13.17 4.87
C ASN A 24 -6.33 14.33 3.87
N CYS A 25 -5.36 14.47 2.96
CA CYS A 25 -5.39 15.46 1.88
C CYS A 25 -5.44 14.79 0.49
N HIS A 26 -4.68 13.72 0.28
CA HIS A 26 -4.68 12.97 -0.97
C HIS A 26 -5.79 11.92 -0.95
N LEU A 27 -7.00 12.36 -1.27
CA LEU A 27 -8.24 11.57 -1.07
C LEU A 27 -8.45 10.44 -2.09
N ALA A 28 -7.84 10.55 -3.28
CA ALA A 28 -7.90 9.48 -4.27
C ALA A 28 -6.96 8.32 -3.88
N SER A 29 -7.34 7.10 -4.24
CA SER A 29 -6.56 5.89 -3.95
C SER A 29 -5.90 5.35 -5.22
N LYS A 30 -4.61 4.99 -5.14
CA LYS A 30 -3.86 4.28 -6.19
C LYS A 30 -3.00 3.19 -5.56
N PRO A 31 -2.77 2.05 -6.27
CA PRO A 31 -1.91 1.00 -5.75
C PRO A 31 -0.45 1.48 -5.65
N VAL A 32 0.23 1.00 -4.62
CA VAL A 32 1.67 1.20 -4.39
C VAL A 32 2.21 -0.14 -3.91
N ASP A 33 3.34 -0.57 -4.47
CA ASP A 33 3.99 -1.81 -4.10
C ASP A 33 5.33 -1.52 -3.42
N ILE A 34 5.71 -2.37 -2.47
CA ILE A 34 6.97 -2.27 -1.74
C ILE A 34 7.66 -3.63 -1.82
N GLU A 35 8.89 -3.64 -2.30
CA GLU A 35 9.72 -4.84 -2.39
C GLU A 35 10.91 -4.72 -1.44
N VAL A 36 11.03 -5.69 -0.53
CA VAL A 36 12.12 -5.82 0.42
C VAL A 36 12.63 -7.26 0.43
N PRO A 37 13.90 -7.50 0.81
CA PRO A 37 14.39 -8.86 1.00
C PRO A 37 13.62 -9.58 2.11
N GLN A 38 13.40 -10.89 1.93
CA GLN A 38 12.70 -11.71 2.93
C GLN A 38 13.46 -11.80 4.27
N ALA A 39 14.79 -11.77 4.23
CA ALA A 39 15.63 -11.75 5.42
C ALA A 39 16.92 -10.96 5.18
N VAL A 40 17.41 -10.30 6.23
CA VAL A 40 18.69 -9.57 6.24
C VAL A 40 19.49 -9.90 7.50
N LEU A 41 20.81 -9.87 7.39
CA LEU A 41 21.70 -10.02 8.54
C LEU A 41 21.87 -8.68 9.28
N PRO A 42 22.24 -8.70 10.57
CA PRO A 42 22.63 -7.50 11.30
C PRO A 42 23.74 -6.74 10.56
N ASP A 43 23.74 -5.42 10.70
CA ASP A 43 24.74 -4.50 10.15
C ASP A 43 25.00 -4.67 8.63
N THR A 44 23.97 -5.03 7.87
CA THR A 44 24.04 -5.19 6.41
C THR A 44 23.20 -4.15 5.70
N VAL A 45 23.75 -3.55 4.64
CA VAL A 45 23.01 -2.63 3.76
C VAL A 45 22.12 -3.45 2.81
N PHE A 46 20.83 -3.11 2.76
CA PHE A 46 19.86 -3.70 1.85
C PHE A 46 19.06 -2.63 1.12
N GLU A 47 18.41 -3.02 0.02
CA GLU A 47 17.58 -2.13 -0.79
C GLU A 47 16.10 -2.39 -0.51
N ALA A 48 15.33 -1.32 -0.32
CA ALA A 48 13.88 -1.35 -0.24
C ALA A 48 13.34 -0.53 -1.42
N VAL A 49 12.67 -1.20 -2.36
CA VAL A 49 12.17 -0.58 -3.59
C VAL A 49 10.71 -0.22 -3.42
N VAL A 50 10.39 1.06 -3.54
CA VAL A 50 9.01 1.56 -3.51
C VAL A 50 8.55 1.85 -4.94
N LYS A 51 7.54 1.13 -5.41
CA LYS A 51 6.96 1.27 -6.75
C LYS A 51 5.66 2.06 -6.67
N ILE A 52 5.64 3.21 -7.33
CA ILE A 52 4.46 4.09 -7.43
C ILE A 52 4.03 4.14 -8.90
N PRO A 53 3.21 3.17 -9.37
CA PRO A 53 2.77 3.15 -10.76
C PRO A 53 1.77 4.28 -11.04
N TYR A 54 1.99 4.99 -12.13
CA TYR A 54 1.01 5.94 -12.67
C TYR A 54 1.07 5.96 -14.19
N ASP A 55 -0.02 6.39 -14.82
CA ASP A 55 -0.09 6.52 -16.26
C ASP A 55 0.70 7.76 -16.73
N MET A 56 1.71 7.53 -17.57
CA MET A 56 2.60 8.56 -18.10
C MET A 56 1.94 9.43 -19.18
N GLN A 57 0.79 9.01 -19.72
CA GLN A 57 0.08 9.75 -20.77
C GLN A 57 -0.88 10.79 -20.21
N LEU A 58 -1.33 10.62 -18.96
CA LEU A 58 -2.27 11.52 -18.31
C LEU A 58 -1.54 12.76 -17.76
N LYS A 59 -2.17 13.92 -17.90
CA LYS A 59 -1.69 15.19 -17.36
C LYS A 59 -2.60 15.64 -16.22
N GLN A 60 -1.99 16.13 -15.14
CA GLN A 60 -2.72 16.73 -14.03
C GLN A 60 -2.94 18.23 -14.26
N VAL A 61 -3.99 18.77 -13.63
CA VAL A 61 -4.26 20.21 -13.60
C VAL A 61 -3.21 20.91 -12.73
N LEU A 62 -2.61 21.98 -13.25
CA LEU A 62 -1.63 22.80 -12.54
C LEU A 62 -2.30 24.01 -11.90
N ALA A 63 -1.79 24.44 -10.75
CA ALA A 63 -2.24 25.67 -10.09
C ALA A 63 -1.87 26.89 -10.95
N ASN A 64 -2.86 27.72 -11.28
CA ASN A 64 -2.67 28.99 -11.97
C ASN A 64 -3.61 30.05 -11.37
N GLU A 65 -3.12 31.27 -11.20
CA GLU A 65 -3.78 32.31 -10.39
C GLU A 65 -4.83 33.14 -11.17
N LYS A 66 -4.97 32.93 -12.48
CA LYS A 66 -5.92 33.71 -13.32
C LYS A 66 -6.95 32.82 -14.03
N GLY A 67 -8.22 32.99 -13.64
CA GLY A 67 -9.41 32.37 -14.24
C GLY A 67 -10.26 31.59 -13.23
N GLY A 68 -11.49 31.25 -13.62
CA GLY A 68 -12.48 30.54 -12.79
C GLY A 68 -13.90 30.83 -13.26
N TYR A 69 -14.89 30.24 -12.60
CA TYR A 69 -16.32 30.53 -12.80
C TYR A 69 -16.90 31.18 -11.55
N GLU A 70 -17.69 32.22 -11.72
CA GLU A 70 -18.51 32.83 -10.67
C GLU A 70 -19.97 32.44 -10.96
N ILE A 71 -20.59 31.69 -10.06
CA ILE A 71 -21.95 31.15 -10.23
C ILE A 71 -22.85 31.76 -9.17
N THR A 72 -23.97 32.34 -9.60
CA THR A 72 -25.00 32.85 -8.70
C THR A 72 -26.15 31.86 -8.64
N ILE A 73 -26.38 31.28 -7.47
CA ILE A 73 -27.49 30.36 -7.20
C ILE A 73 -28.58 31.14 -6.47
N VAL A 74 -29.80 31.11 -6.99
CA VAL A 74 -30.96 31.77 -6.39
C VAL A 74 -31.83 30.71 -5.70
N ASP A 75 -32.06 30.87 -4.40
CA ASP A 75 -32.99 30.03 -3.64
C ASP A 75 -34.43 30.46 -3.95
N ALA A 76 -35.18 29.59 -4.64
CA ALA A 76 -36.56 29.83 -5.03
C ALA A 76 -37.54 29.96 -3.84
N SER A 77 -37.14 29.52 -2.63
CA SER A 77 -38.02 29.55 -1.45
C SER A 77 -37.87 30.83 -0.61
N ASN A 78 -36.69 31.45 -0.61
CA ASN A 78 -36.36 32.58 0.26
C ASN A 78 -35.78 33.81 -0.47
N GLU A 79 -35.71 33.78 -1.81
CA GLU A 79 -35.12 34.82 -2.67
C GLU A 79 -33.66 35.20 -2.30
N ARG A 80 -32.96 34.32 -1.57
CA ARG A 80 -31.56 34.52 -1.21
C ARG A 80 -30.66 34.15 -2.37
N GLN A 81 -29.71 35.02 -2.69
CA GLN A 81 -28.67 34.76 -3.66
C GLN A 81 -27.41 34.29 -2.94
N VAL A 82 -26.85 33.17 -3.38
CA VAL A 82 -25.57 32.64 -2.93
C VAL A 82 -24.63 32.67 -4.11
N ILE A 83 -23.48 33.32 -3.97
CA ILE A 83 -22.43 33.36 -4.98
C ILE A 83 -21.40 32.31 -4.60
N ASP A 84 -21.10 31.41 -5.53
CA ASP A 84 -20.06 30.39 -5.40
C ASP A 84 -18.96 30.63 -6.45
N ILE A 85 -17.70 30.56 -6.01
CA ILE A 85 -16.53 30.86 -6.84
C ILE A 85 -15.74 29.58 -7.05
N ILE A 86 -15.73 29.12 -8.29
CA ILE A 86 -15.05 27.90 -8.70
C ILE A 86 -13.70 28.25 -9.33
N PRO A 87 -12.57 27.74 -8.78
CA PRO A 87 -11.26 28.01 -9.32
C PRO A 87 -11.07 27.34 -10.69
N ARG A 88 -10.12 27.86 -11.48
CA ARG A 88 -9.77 27.29 -12.78
C ARG A 88 -9.29 25.82 -12.67
N GLY A 89 -9.61 25.04 -13.69
CA GLY A 89 -9.12 23.66 -13.86
C GLY A 89 -10.16 22.59 -13.55
N LEU A 90 -11.33 23.01 -13.07
CA LEU A 90 -12.53 22.20 -12.95
C LEU A 90 -13.41 22.41 -14.18
N GLU A 91 -13.97 21.33 -14.72
CA GLU A 91 -14.94 21.38 -15.81
C GLU A 91 -16.35 21.45 -15.20
N LEU A 92 -17.16 22.41 -15.66
CA LEU A 92 -18.54 22.57 -15.18
C LEU A 92 -19.45 21.49 -15.77
N LEU A 93 -20.31 20.92 -14.93
CA LEU A 93 -21.33 19.96 -15.33
C LEU A 93 -22.72 20.59 -15.50
N VAL A 94 -22.94 21.75 -14.87
CA VAL A 94 -24.23 22.43 -14.83
C VAL A 94 -24.32 23.53 -15.88
N SER A 95 -25.53 23.76 -16.41
CA SER A 95 -25.82 24.83 -17.39
C SER A 95 -26.67 25.95 -16.80
N GLU A 96 -26.68 27.11 -17.45
CA GLU A 96 -27.52 28.25 -17.05
C GLU A 96 -29.01 27.85 -17.04
N GLY A 97 -29.70 28.11 -15.92
CA GLY A 97 -31.14 27.83 -15.76
C GLY A 97 -31.49 26.42 -15.26
N GLU A 98 -30.50 25.58 -14.96
CA GLU A 98 -30.72 24.25 -14.37
C GLU A 98 -31.10 24.36 -12.88
N SER A 99 -32.06 23.53 -12.43
CA SER A 99 -32.39 23.40 -11.01
C SER A 99 -31.48 22.36 -10.34
N ILE A 100 -30.74 22.79 -9.33
CA ILE A 100 -29.81 21.95 -8.58
C ILE A 100 -30.38 21.55 -7.22
N LYS A 101 -29.96 20.39 -6.70
CA LYS A 101 -30.26 19.95 -5.33
C LYS A 101 -29.14 20.36 -4.37
N LEU A 102 -29.45 20.37 -3.08
CA LEU A 102 -28.43 20.53 -2.04
C LEU A 102 -27.37 19.42 -2.18
N ASP A 103 -26.10 19.78 -2.02
CA ASP A 103 -24.90 18.92 -2.14
C ASP A 103 -24.66 18.30 -3.54
N GLN A 104 -25.34 18.79 -4.58
CA GLN A 104 -25.06 18.39 -5.95
C GLN A 104 -23.71 18.98 -6.42
N PRO A 105 -22.80 18.16 -7.00
CA PRO A 105 -21.54 18.67 -7.52
C PRO A 105 -21.76 19.53 -8.78
N LEU A 106 -21.15 20.71 -8.80
CA LEU A 106 -21.20 21.64 -9.94
C LEU A 106 -20.11 21.35 -11.00
N THR A 107 -19.09 20.57 -10.61
CA THR A 107 -17.91 20.30 -11.44
C THR A 107 -17.57 18.82 -11.51
N SER A 108 -16.86 18.43 -12.56
CA SER A 108 -16.26 17.10 -12.67
C SER A 108 -14.99 17.00 -11.81
N ASN A 109 -14.55 15.78 -11.50
CA ASN A 109 -13.33 15.54 -10.73
C ASN A 109 -12.11 15.45 -11.66
N PRO A 110 -11.18 16.42 -11.65
CA PRO A 110 -10.00 16.43 -12.51
C PRO A 110 -8.82 15.62 -11.92
N ASN A 111 -8.99 15.04 -10.73
CA ASN A 111 -7.91 14.36 -10.02
C ASN A 111 -7.56 13.03 -10.73
N VAL A 112 -6.38 13.02 -11.34
CA VAL A 112 -5.78 11.82 -11.97
C VAL A 112 -4.69 11.18 -11.10
N GLY A 113 -4.41 11.74 -9.92
CA GLY A 113 -3.44 11.25 -8.95
C GLY A 113 -4.08 10.31 -7.92
N GLY A 114 -3.35 10.07 -6.84
CA GLY A 114 -3.85 9.33 -5.68
C GLY A 114 -2.74 8.94 -4.72
N PHE A 115 -3.14 8.55 -3.52
CA PHE A 115 -2.30 8.02 -2.48
C PHE A 115 -2.44 6.50 -2.41
N GLY A 116 -1.33 5.82 -2.13
CA GLY A 116 -1.32 4.39 -1.92
C GLY A 116 -0.53 4.04 -0.67
N GLN A 117 -0.98 2.97 -0.02
CA GLN A 117 -0.32 2.39 1.14
C GLN A 117 -0.07 0.91 0.86
N GLY A 118 1.17 0.49 1.08
CA GLY A 118 1.59 -0.91 1.05
C GLY A 118 2.34 -1.23 2.34
N ASP A 119 2.24 -2.48 2.79
CA ASP A 119 2.99 -3.01 3.93
C ASP A 119 3.91 -4.14 3.42
N ALA A 120 5.09 -4.26 4.01
CA ALA A 120 6.05 -5.32 3.72
C ALA A 120 6.72 -5.79 5.01
N GLU A 121 7.07 -7.07 5.07
CA GLU A 121 7.72 -7.68 6.22
C GLU A 121 9.17 -8.03 5.89
N ILE A 122 10.04 -7.90 6.88
CA ILE A 122 11.46 -8.23 6.77
C ILE A 122 11.90 -8.97 8.02
N VAL A 123 12.62 -10.08 7.83
CA VAL A 123 13.14 -10.88 8.95
C VAL A 123 14.58 -10.47 9.23
N LEU A 124 14.82 -9.90 10.42
CA LEU A 124 16.18 -9.72 10.92
C LEU A 124 16.71 -11.08 11.41
N GLN A 125 17.66 -11.64 10.68
CA GLN A 125 18.10 -13.02 10.87
C GLN A 125 19.43 -13.10 11.62
N ASP A 126 19.47 -13.92 12.68
CA ASP A 126 20.72 -14.25 13.37
C ASP A 126 21.43 -15.43 12.67
N PRO A 127 22.69 -15.28 12.22
CA PRO A 127 23.47 -16.36 11.62
C PRO A 127 23.56 -17.62 12.49
N LEU A 128 23.63 -17.48 13.82
CA LEU A 128 23.75 -18.62 14.75
C LEU A 128 22.50 -19.50 14.73
N ARG A 129 21.31 -18.90 14.58
CA ARG A 129 20.04 -19.63 14.46
C ARG A 129 20.02 -20.47 13.19
N VAL A 130 20.51 -19.93 12.08
CA VAL A 130 20.59 -20.65 10.80
C VAL A 130 21.60 -21.79 10.88
N GLN A 131 22.77 -21.57 11.48
CA GLN A 131 23.77 -22.61 11.67
C GLN A 131 23.25 -23.75 12.56
N GLY A 132 22.59 -23.42 13.66
CA GLY A 132 21.95 -24.41 14.54
C GLY A 132 20.87 -25.22 13.81
N LEU A 133 20.05 -24.56 13.00
CA LEU A 133 19.03 -25.23 12.17
C LEU A 133 19.67 -26.20 11.17
N LEU A 134 20.75 -25.80 10.48
CA LEU A 134 21.45 -26.68 9.54
C LEU A 134 22.02 -27.92 10.23
N PHE A 135 22.61 -27.75 11.42
CA PHE A 135 23.12 -28.87 12.21
C PHE A 135 22.00 -29.84 12.63
N PHE A 136 20.87 -29.29 13.07
CA PHE A 136 19.69 -30.07 13.43
C PHE A 136 19.12 -30.83 12.24
N LEU A 137 18.96 -30.18 11.09
CA LEU A 137 18.48 -30.86 9.87
C LEU A 137 19.45 -31.96 9.43
N GLY A 138 20.76 -31.72 9.51
CA GLY A 138 21.77 -32.74 9.23
C GLY A 138 21.66 -33.96 10.15
N SER A 139 21.43 -33.75 11.45
CA SER A 139 21.26 -34.86 12.41
C SER A 139 19.96 -35.64 12.17
N VAL A 140 18.87 -34.97 11.79
CA VAL A 140 17.60 -35.61 11.43
C VAL A 140 17.78 -36.48 10.18
N VAL A 141 18.44 -35.98 9.13
CA VAL A 141 18.71 -36.76 7.91
C VAL A 141 19.56 -37.98 8.23
N LEU A 142 20.62 -37.80 9.03
CA LEU A 142 21.47 -38.91 9.47
C LEU A 142 20.66 -39.98 10.23
N ALA A 143 19.81 -39.56 11.17
CA ALA A 143 18.96 -40.47 11.93
C ALA A 143 17.97 -41.21 11.02
N GLN A 144 17.35 -40.53 10.05
CA GLN A 144 16.45 -41.15 9.07
C GLN A 144 17.17 -42.21 8.23
N ILE A 145 18.40 -41.93 7.76
CA ILE A 145 19.22 -42.90 7.03
C ILE A 145 19.49 -44.13 7.90
N PHE A 146 19.94 -43.95 9.14
CA PHE A 146 20.22 -45.07 10.03
C PHE A 146 18.99 -45.91 10.35
N LEU A 147 17.83 -45.29 10.58
CA LEU A 147 16.58 -46.02 10.80
C LEU A 147 16.19 -46.87 9.58
N VAL A 148 16.33 -46.32 8.36
CA VAL A 148 16.04 -47.07 7.13
C VAL A 148 17.03 -48.20 6.92
N LEU A 149 18.33 -47.96 7.10
CA LEU A 149 19.36 -49.01 6.99
C LEU A 149 19.15 -50.11 8.03
N LYS A 150 18.82 -49.74 9.28
CA LYS A 150 18.55 -50.71 10.34
C LYS A 150 17.30 -51.53 10.05
N LYS A 151 16.24 -50.90 9.54
CA LYS A 151 15.04 -51.61 9.05
C LYS A 151 15.40 -52.62 7.97
N LYS A 152 16.18 -52.22 6.95
CA LYS A 152 16.64 -53.11 5.87
C LYS A 152 17.54 -54.24 6.37
N GLN A 153 18.37 -54.00 7.37
CA GLN A 153 19.16 -55.05 8.02
C GLN A 153 18.24 -56.07 8.71
N PHE A 154 17.21 -55.61 9.43
CA PHE A 154 16.28 -56.49 10.15
C PHE A 154 15.43 -57.33 9.19
N GLU A 155 14.93 -56.74 8.10
CA GLU A 155 14.20 -57.46 7.04
C GLU A 155 15.02 -58.64 6.48
N LYS A 156 16.34 -58.50 6.34
CA LYS A 156 17.22 -59.61 5.89
C LYS A 156 17.30 -60.76 6.89
N VAL A 157 17.31 -60.46 8.19
CA VAL A 157 17.38 -61.50 9.24
C VAL A 157 16.06 -62.25 9.31
N GLN A 158 14.91 -61.54 9.27
CA GLN A 158 13.60 -62.17 9.23
C GLN A 158 13.43 -63.11 8.03
N LEU A 159 13.94 -62.72 6.86
CA LEU A 159 13.95 -63.59 5.68
C LEU A 159 14.76 -64.88 5.88
N SER A 160 15.86 -64.83 6.64
CA SER A 160 16.66 -66.03 6.95
C SER A 160 16.05 -66.93 8.01
N GLU A 161 15.31 -66.37 8.97
CA GLU A 161 14.67 -67.13 10.05
C GLU A 161 13.27 -67.66 9.68
N MET A 162 12.70 -67.22 8.55
CA MET A 162 11.35 -67.55 8.05
C MET A 162 10.21 -67.36 9.07
N ASN A 163 10.48 -66.67 10.18
CA ASN A 163 9.50 -66.28 11.19
C ASN A 163 9.25 -64.78 11.06
N PHE A 164 8.01 -64.44 10.67
CA PHE A 164 7.54 -63.07 10.48
C PHE A 164 7.10 -62.43 11.80
#